data_AF-A0A090NGE4-F1
#
_entry.id   AF-A0A090NGE4-F1
#
_cell.length_a   1.000
_cell.length_b   1.000
_cell.length_c   1.000
_cell.angle_alpha   90.00
_cell.angle_beta   90.00
_cell.angle_gamma   90.00
#
_symmetry.space_group_name_H-M   'P 1'
#
loop_
_entity.id
_entity.type
_entity.pdbx_description
1 polymer ?
#
loop_
_entity_poly.entity_id
_entity_poly.type
_entity_poly.pdbx_seq_one_letter_code
_entity_poly.pdbx_strand_id
1 'polypeptide(L)' 'FIGSHESTFYELDGEWYHEITMNAMKRGGQRGVYLRANKERAVVHKFNQYRYIRFLNKRARKRLNTKLFKVQPYPKSTPD' A
#
# COMPACT_ATOMS: atom_id res chain seq x y z
N PHE A 1 -1.36 -5.21 -12.89
CA PHE A 1 -1.54 -3.94 -12.12
C PHE A 1 -1.39 -2.74 -13.06
N ILE A 2 -1.57 -1.50 -12.61
CA ILE A 2 -1.45 -0.29 -13.46
C ILE A 2 -0.30 0.66 -13.04
N GLY A 3 0.51 0.22 -12.09
CA GLY A 3 1.61 0.95 -11.49
C GLY A 3 1.89 0.41 -10.09
N SER A 4 3.09 0.68 -9.59
CA SER A 4 3.52 0.28 -8.25
C SER A 4 4.48 1.31 -7.68
N HIS A 5 4.62 1.31 -6.35
CA HIS A 5 5.65 2.04 -5.65
C HIS A 5 6.07 1.24 -4.41
N GLU A 6 7.29 1.43 -3.95
CA GLU A 6 7.74 0.89 -2.67
C GLU A 6 7.14 1.74 -1.54
N SER A 7 6.74 1.09 -0.46
CA SER A 7 6.32 1.76 0.77
C SER A 7 6.84 1.03 1.99
N THR A 8 7.02 1.78 3.07
CA THR A 8 7.47 1.27 4.35
C THR A 8 6.30 0.72 5.15
N PHE A 9 6.51 -0.43 5.77
CA PHE A 9 5.59 -1.04 6.72
C PHE A 9 6.32 -1.32 8.02
N TYR A 10 5.60 -1.21 9.12
CA TYR A 10 6.09 -1.52 10.45
C TYR A 10 5.33 -2.73 10.97
N GLU A 11 6.06 -3.75 11.39
CA GLU A 11 5.52 -4.87 12.16
C GLU A 11 5.83 -4.61 13.64
N LEU A 12 4.80 -4.61 14.48
CA LEU A 12 4.95 -4.42 15.93
C LEU A 12 3.97 -5.33 16.65
N ASP A 13 4.49 -6.22 17.50
CA ASP A 13 3.69 -7.13 18.32
C ASP A 13 2.68 -7.96 17.51
N GLY A 14 3.07 -8.39 16.30
CA GLY A 14 2.25 -9.16 15.37
C GLY A 14 1.26 -8.34 14.52
N GLU A 15 1.21 -7.02 14.74
CA GLU A 15 0.36 -6.10 13.99
C GLU A 15 1.13 -5.37 12.88
N TRP A 16 0.45 -5.15 11.75
CA TRP A 16 1.02 -4.45 10.59
C TRP A 16 0.51 -3.02 10.49
N TYR A 17 1.44 -2.11 10.24
CA TYR A 17 1.16 -0.69 10.10
C TYR A 17 1.78 -0.14 8.81
N HIS A 18 0.98 0.59 8.05
CA HIS A 18 1.47 1.35 6.91
C HIS A 18 2.23 2.61 7.38
N GLU A 19 3.20 3.08 6.59
CA GLU A 19 3.97 4.31 6.88
C GLU A 19 3.13 5.54 7.24
N ILE A 20 1.99 5.70 6.59
CA ILE A 20 1.01 6.75 6.90
C ILE A 20 0.58 6.70 8.37
N THR A 21 0.44 5.53 8.99
CA THR A 21 0.06 5.41 10.41
C THR A 21 1.16 5.95 11.33
N MET A 22 2.43 5.80 10.93
CA MET A 22 3.58 6.39 11.62
C MET A 22 3.57 7.92 11.48
N ASN A 23 3.46 8.42 10.24
CA ASN A 23 3.78 9.82 9.92
C ASN A 23 2.57 10.77 9.93
N ALA A 24 1.39 10.32 9.52
CA ALA A 24 0.20 11.16 9.42
C ALA A 24 -0.58 11.16 10.74
N MET A 25 -0.20 12.05 11.66
CA MET A 25 -0.76 12.15 13.02
C MET A 25 -2.29 12.15 13.06
N LYS A 26 -2.94 12.88 12.14
CA LYS A 26 -4.41 12.97 12.05
C LYS A 26 -5.08 11.71 11.47
N ARG A 27 -4.32 10.81 10.84
CA ARG A 27 -4.83 9.60 10.16
C ARG A 27 -4.49 8.31 10.90
N GLY A 28 -3.53 8.35 11.83
CA GLY A 28 -3.09 7.16 12.56
C GLY A 28 -4.04 6.69 13.66
N GLY A 29 -4.88 7.57 14.20
CA GLY A 29 -5.76 7.25 15.34
C GLY A 29 -4.98 6.64 16.53
N GLN A 30 -5.67 5.84 17.34
CA GLN A 30 -5.06 5.16 18.49
C GLN A 30 -3.94 4.18 18.07
N ARG A 31 -4.09 3.53 16.91
CA ARG A 31 -3.08 2.64 16.33
C ARG A 31 -1.76 3.36 16.06
N GLY A 32 -1.83 4.57 15.52
CA GLY A 32 -0.66 5.41 15.27
C GLY A 32 0.00 5.89 16.55
N VAL A 33 -0.78 6.20 17.59
CA VAL A 33 -0.23 6.55 18.91
C VAL A 33 0.58 5.37 19.47
N TYR A 34 0.00 4.17 19.46
CA TYR A 34 0.67 2.97 19.93
C TYR A 34 1.96 2.67 19.15
N LEU A 35 1.90 2.70 17.82
CA LEU A 35 3.07 2.48 16.97
C LEU A 35 4.18 3.49 17.27
N ARG A 36 3.86 4.79 17.37
CA ARG A 36 4.86 5.83 17.61
C ARG A 36 5.51 5.72 18.98
N ALA A 37 4.72 5.40 20.01
CA ALA A 37 5.22 5.20 21.37
C ALA A 37 6.16 3.99 21.48
N ASN A 38 6.08 3.05 20.53
CA ASN A 38 6.82 1.79 20.54
C ASN A 38 7.69 1.59 19.29
N LYS A 39 8.00 2.66 18.56
CA LYS A 39 8.67 2.59 17.24
C LYS A 39 10.00 1.84 17.26
N GLU A 40 10.70 1.86 18.39
CA GLU A 40 12.01 1.23 18.56
C GLU A 40 11.93 -0.31 18.62
N ARG A 41 10.75 -0.85 18.97
CA ARG A 41 10.46 -2.29 18.97
C ARG A 41 9.92 -2.78 17.62
N ALA A 42 9.55 -1.86 16.73
CA ALA A 42 8.95 -2.22 15.45
C ALA A 42 10.01 -2.67 14.45
N VAL A 43 9.72 -3.73 13.71
CA VAL A 43 10.54 -4.19 12.58
C VAL A 43 10.10 -3.45 11.32
N VAL A 44 11.06 -2.92 10.57
CA VAL A 44 10.79 -2.14 9.36
C VAL A 44 10.91 -3.02 8.13
N HIS A 45 9.86 -3.01 7.30
CA HIS A 45 9.78 -3.75 6.05
C HIS A 45 9.55 -2.80 4.88
N LYS A 46 10.03 -3.19 3.71
CA LYS A 46 9.77 -2.51 2.44
C LYS A 46 9.03 -3.46 1.51
N PHE A 47 7.87 -3.03 1.04
CA PHE A 47 7.06 -3.80 0.11
C PHE A 47 6.63 -2.99 -1.10
N ASN A 48 6.52 -3.67 -2.24
CA ASN A 48 5.93 -3.10 -3.45
C ASN A 48 4.40 -3.08 -3.33
N GLN A 49 3.83 -1.88 -3.36
CA GLN A 49 2.38 -1.69 -3.40
C GLN A 49 1.89 -1.56 -4.83
N TYR A 50 1.24 -2.61 -5.30
CA TYR A 50 0.63 -2.65 -6.62
C TYR A 50 -0.74 -1.98 -6.63
N ARG A 51 -1.00 -1.16 -7.65
CA ARG A 51 -2.26 -0.44 -7.83
C ARG A 51 -3.14 -1.15 -8.87
N TYR A 52 -4.41 -1.30 -8.53
CA TYR A 52 -5.42 -1.93 -9.38
C TYR A 52 -6.63 -0.99 -9.50
N ILE A 53 -7.30 -1.04 -10.65
CA ILE A 53 -8.57 -0.33 -10.87
C ILE A 53 -9.66 -1.38 -11.00
N ARG A 54 -10.69 -1.25 -10.15
CA ARG A 54 -11.94 -2.00 -10.28
C ARG A 54 -13.04 -1.04 -10.76
N PHE A 55 -13.54 -1.24 -11.96
CA PHE A 55 -14.65 -0.45 -12.48
C PHE A 55 -15.97 -0.90 -11.85
N LEU A 56 -16.59 -0.05 -11.03
CA LEU A 56 -17.94 -0.29 -10.51
C LEU A 56 -18.99 -0.15 -11.63
N ASN A 57 -18.79 0.81 -12.53
CA ASN A 57 -19.57 0.94 -13.76
C ASN A 57 -18.68 0.65 -14.98
N LYS A 58 -19.05 -0.36 -15.78
CA LYS A 58 -18.28 -0.76 -16.98
C LYS A 58 -18.11 0.38 -17.99
N ARG A 59 -19.04 1.34 -18.06
CA ARG A 59 -18.93 2.52 -18.94
C ARG A 59 -17.79 3.45 -18.54
N ALA A 60 -17.40 3.45 -17.26
CA ALA A 60 -16.28 4.25 -16.76
C ALA A 60 -14.94 3.82 -17.38
N ARG A 61 -14.83 2.59 -17.90
CA ARG A 61 -13.65 2.13 -18.64
C ARG A 61 -13.31 3.02 -19.84
N LYS A 62 -14.33 3.57 -20.53
CA LYS A 62 -14.13 4.48 -21.67
C LYS A 62 -13.60 5.85 -21.25
N ARG A 63 -13.84 6.25 -20.00
CA ARG A 63 -13.39 7.53 -19.42
C ARG A 63 -12.02 7.44 -18.77
N LEU A 64 -11.54 6.23 -18.48
CA LEU A 64 -10.19 6.07 -17.97
C LEU A 64 -9.21 6.51 -19.06
N ASN A 65 -8.26 7.38 -18.70
CA ASN A 65 -7.18 7.77 -19.59
C ASN A 65 -6.24 6.57 -19.82
N THR A 66 -6.63 5.69 -20.75
CA THR A 66 -5.89 4.47 -21.10
C THR A 66 -4.50 4.76 -21.68
N LYS A 67 -4.21 6.02 -22.06
CA LYS A 67 -2.87 6.44 -22.46
C LYS A 67 -1.91 6.57 -21.27
N LEU A 68 -2.41 6.98 -20.09
CA LEU A 68 -1.59 7.12 -18.88
C LEU A 68 -1.46 5.82 -18.09
N PHE A 69 -2.47 4.93 -18.17
CA PHE A 69 -2.49 3.69 -17.41
C PHE A 69 -2.34 2.48 -18.34
N LYS A 70 -1.15 1.88 -18.33
CA LYS A 70 -0.87 0.61 -19.01
C LYS A 70 -1.09 -0.55 -18.05
N VAL A 71 -1.89 -1.54 -18.45
CA VAL A 71 -2.07 -2.78 -17.69
C VAL A 71 -0.79 -3.62 -17.79
N GLN A 72 -0.24 -3.98 -16.65
CA GLN A 72 0.94 -4.82 -16.46
C GLN A 72 0.53 -6.21 -15.93
N PRO A 73 1.32 -7.28 -16.18
CA PRO A 73 1.05 -8.62 -15.68
C PRO A 73 0.94 -8.67 -14.15
N TYR A 74 0.37 -9.74 -13.59
CA TYR A 74 0.31 -9.91 -12.14
C TYR A 74 1.73 -10.21 -11.61
N PRO A 75 2.18 -9.57 -10.51
CA PRO A 75 3.58 -9.60 -10.10
C PRO A 75 3.92 -10.82 -9.25
N LYS A 76 3.31 -11.99 -9.54
CA LYS A 76 3.70 -13.22 -8.87
C LYS A 76 5.06 -13.63 -9.43
N SER A 77 6.03 -13.87 -8.57
CA SER A 77 7.23 -14.60 -8.99
C SER A 77 6.77 -15.95 -9.54
N THR A 78 7.29 -16.32 -10.71
CA THR A 78 7.30 -17.73 -11.10
C THR A 78 8.06 -18.48 -10.02
N PRO A 79 7.52 -19.59 -9.47
CA PRO A 79 8.33 -20.47 -8.63
C PRO A 79 9.55 -20.93 -9.45
N ASP A 80 10.73 -20.87 -8.84
CA ASP A 80 11.94 -21.50 -9.38
C ASP A 80 11.79 -23.04 -9.37
#